data_AF-A0A453LKR4-F1
#
_entry.id   AF-A0A453LKR4-F1
#
_cell.length_a   1.000
_cell.length_b   1.000
_cell.length_c   1.000
_cell.angle_alpha   90.00
_cell.angle_beta   90.00
_cell.angle_gamma   90.00
#
_symmetry.space_group_name_H-M   'P 1'
#
loop_
_entity.id
_entity.type
_entity.pdbx_description
1 polymer ?
#
loop_
_entity_poly.entity_id
_entity_poly.type
_entity_poly.pdbx_seq_one_letter_code
_entity_poly.pdbx_strand_id
1 'polypeptide(L)'
;DSKIDNLRDAVAKLGEISENEKAGFISLVSRYLSGEAEQIEWSKIQTPTDEVVVPYDTLAPPPEDLDAMKALLDKLVVLKLNGGLGTTMGCTGPK
;
A
#
# COMPACT_ATOMS: atom_id res chain seq x y z
N ASP A 1 -22.29 -16.91 -0.21
CA ASP A 1 -22.98 -15.98 0.69
C ASP A 1 -23.71 -14.99 -0.19
N SER A 2 -25.03 -14.87 -0.10
CA SER A 2 -25.84 -14.24 -1.16
C SER A 2 -25.42 -12.79 -1.49
N LYS A 3 -24.79 -12.10 -0.54
CA LYS A 3 -24.29 -10.73 -0.72
C LYS A 3 -23.05 -10.66 -1.63
N ILE A 4 -22.11 -11.59 -1.53
CA ILE A 4 -20.87 -11.54 -2.34
C ILE A 4 -21.15 -11.95 -3.79
N ASP A 5 -22.07 -12.88 -4.00
CA ASP A 5 -22.43 -13.34 -5.33
C ASP A 5 -23.19 -12.23 -6.09
N ASN A 6 -24.11 -11.53 -5.42
CA ASN A 6 -24.75 -10.32 -5.98
C ASN A 6 -23.74 -9.20 -6.31
N LEU A 7 -22.72 -9.02 -5.47
CA LEU A 7 -21.68 -8.02 -5.70
C LEU A 7 -20.81 -8.36 -6.92
N ARG A 8 -20.45 -9.64 -7.08
CA ARG A 8 -19.70 -10.13 -8.25
C ARG A 8 -20.45 -9.82 -9.55
N ASP A 9 -21.75 -10.11 -9.60
CA ASP A 9 -22.58 -9.84 -10.77
C ASP A 9 -22.70 -8.34 -11.08
N ALA A 10 -22.75 -7.50 -10.05
CA ALA A 10 -22.78 -6.05 -10.22
C ALA A 10 -21.44 -5.51 -10.76
N VAL A 11 -20.33 -5.97 -10.20
CA VAL A 11 -18.96 -5.55 -10.57
C VAL A 11 -18.61 -6.04 -11.98
N ALA A 12 -19.08 -7.22 -12.39
CA ALA A 12 -18.86 -7.74 -13.74
C ALA A 12 -19.44 -6.83 -14.84
N LYS A 13 -20.53 -6.10 -14.53
CA LYS A 13 -21.20 -5.17 -15.45
C LYS A 13 -20.48 -3.82 -15.59
N LEU A 14 -19.48 -3.53 -14.76
CA LEU A 14 -18.71 -2.29 -14.85
C LEU A 14 -17.70 -2.38 -16.00
N GLY A 15 -17.97 -1.63 -17.08
CA GLY A 15 -17.09 -1.56 -18.25
C GLY A 15 -15.88 -0.65 -18.08
N GLU A 16 -15.90 0.26 -17.10
CA GLU A 16 -14.87 1.30 -16.89
C GLU A 16 -13.67 0.84 -16.05
N ILE A 17 -13.75 -0.34 -15.44
CA ILE A 17 -12.68 -0.89 -14.59
C ILE A 17 -12.14 -2.18 -15.21
N SER A 18 -10.84 -2.38 -15.06
CA SER A 18 -10.13 -3.56 -15.55
C SER A 18 -10.50 -4.82 -14.76
N GLU A 19 -10.28 -6.00 -15.36
CA GLU A 19 -10.49 -7.28 -14.68
C GLU A 19 -9.64 -7.42 -13.41
N ASN A 20 -8.45 -6.82 -13.38
CA ASN A 20 -7.59 -6.79 -12.19
C ASN A 20 -8.21 -5.97 -11.05
N GLU A 21 -8.79 -4.82 -11.35
CA GLU A 21 -9.48 -3.98 -10.37
C GLU A 21 -10.74 -4.66 -9.85
N LYS A 22 -11.52 -5.31 -10.72
CA LYS A 22 -12.70 -6.11 -10.34
C LYS A 22 -12.30 -7.23 -9.37
N ALA A 23 -11.28 -8.01 -9.73
CA ALA A 23 -10.79 -9.12 -8.90
C ALA A 23 -10.26 -8.64 -7.54
N GLY A 24 -9.46 -7.57 -7.54
CA GLY A 24 -8.93 -6.96 -6.32
C GLY A 24 -10.02 -6.44 -5.40
N PHE A 25 -11.02 -5.76 -5.95
CA PHE A 25 -12.18 -5.26 -5.21
C PHE A 25 -12.99 -6.41 -4.59
N ILE A 26 -13.36 -7.43 -5.37
CA ILE A 26 -14.09 -8.60 -4.85
C ILE A 26 -13.30 -9.33 -3.76
N SER A 27 -11.98 -9.47 -3.91
CA SER A 27 -11.11 -10.06 -2.88
C SER A 27 -11.14 -9.26 -1.58
N LEU A 28 -11.10 -7.92 -1.66
CA LEU A 28 -11.18 -7.06 -0.49
C LEU A 28 -12.54 -7.17 0.21
N VAL A 29 -13.66 -7.09 -0.53
CA VAL A 29 -14.99 -7.17 0.07
C VAL A 29 -15.29 -8.57 0.62
N SER A 30 -14.77 -9.63 -0.01
CA SER A 30 -14.90 -11.00 0.51
C SER A 30 -14.28 -11.12 1.91
N ARG A 31 -13.07 -10.56 2.12
CA ARG A 31 -12.41 -10.53 3.44
C ARG A 31 -13.16 -9.66 4.45
N TYR A 32 -13.74 -8.55 4.00
CA TYR A 32 -14.58 -7.72 4.86
C TYR A 32 -15.83 -8.47 5.35
N LEU A 33 -16.49 -9.23 4.48
CA LEU A 33 -17.71 -9.99 4.81
C LEU A 33 -17.43 -11.26 5.59
N SER A 34 -16.27 -11.91 5.40
CA SER A 34 -15.92 -13.10 6.19
C SER A 34 -15.74 -12.78 7.67
N GLY A 35 -15.48 -11.51 8.02
CA GLY A 35 -15.21 -11.09 9.38
C GLY A 35 -13.91 -11.68 9.95
N GLU A 36 -13.11 -12.33 9.10
CA GLU A 36 -11.80 -12.88 9.42
C GLU A 36 -10.80 -11.74 9.50
N ALA A 37 -10.87 -10.98 10.59
CA ALA A 37 -9.77 -10.14 11.02
C ALA A 37 -8.90 -10.97 11.97
N GLU A 38 -7.62 -11.10 11.64
CA GLU A 38 -6.63 -11.56 12.60
C GLU A 38 -6.61 -10.53 13.74
N GLN A 39 -7.25 -10.88 14.86
CA GLN A 39 -7.28 -10.01 16.02
C GLN A 39 -5.87 -9.94 16.61
N ILE A 40 -5.39 -8.72 16.84
CA ILE A 40 -4.08 -8.52 17.44
C ILE A 40 -4.12 -9.06 18.88
N GLU A 41 -3.39 -10.14 19.14
CA GLU A 41 -3.15 -10.61 20.49
C GLU A 41 -2.10 -9.72 21.17
N TRP A 42 -2.56 -8.83 22.06
CA TRP A 42 -1.71 -7.82 22.70
C TRP A 42 -0.49 -8.40 23.43
N SER A 43 -0.62 -9.62 23.98
CA SER A 43 0.46 -10.34 24.66
C SER A 43 1.60 -10.79 23.74
N LYS A 44 1.38 -10.85 22.42
CA LYS A 44 2.40 -11.23 21.43
C LYS A 44 3.21 -10.04 20.92
N ILE A 45 2.82 -8.82 21.25
CA ILE A 45 3.50 -7.61 20.79
C ILE A 45 4.83 -7.44 21.52
N GLN A 46 5.88 -7.13 20.76
CA GLN A 46 7.21 -6.85 21.26
C GLN A 46 7.75 -5.60 20.59
N THR A 47 8.58 -4.84 21.31
CA THR A 47 9.30 -3.70 20.73
C THR A 47 10.27 -4.23 19.67
N PRO A 48 10.27 -3.68 18.44
CA PRO A 48 11.27 -4.03 17.44
C PRO A 48 12.68 -3.76 17.96
N THR A 49 13.63 -4.59 17.57
CA THR A 49 15.04 -4.36 17.90
C THR A 49 15.69 -3.37 16.93
N ASP A 50 16.87 -2.86 17.29
CA ASP A 50 17.64 -1.93 16.45
C ASP A 50 18.13 -2.59 15.15
N GLU A 51 18.07 -3.92 15.02
CA GLU A 51 18.32 -4.62 13.75
C GLU A 51 17.08 -4.62 12.83
N VAL A 52 15.87 -4.54 13.39
CA VAL A 52 14.61 -4.52 12.64
C VAL A 52 14.23 -3.09 12.26
N VAL A 53 14.42 -2.15 13.19
CA VAL A 53 14.20 -0.71 12.98
C VAL A 53 15.54 -0.01 13.21
N VAL A 54 16.37 0.00 12.17
CA VAL A 54 17.75 0.50 12.23
C VAL A 54 17.78 2.02 12.42
N PRO A 55 18.48 2.55 13.44
CA PRO A 55 18.64 3.99 13.61
C PRO A 55 19.43 4.60 12.45
N TYR A 56 18.93 5.70 11.87
CA TYR A 56 19.51 6.30 10.67
C TYR A 56 21.00 6.66 10.82
N ASP A 57 21.39 7.18 11.99
CA ASP A 57 22.77 7.60 12.26
C ASP A 57 23.78 6.44 12.28
N THR A 58 23.30 5.19 12.31
CA THR A 58 24.14 3.99 12.26
C THR A 58 24.37 3.48 10.84
N LEU A 59 23.67 4.03 9.84
CA LEU A 59 23.82 3.63 8.45
C LEU A 59 25.16 4.11 7.88
N ALA A 60 25.77 3.25 7.06
CA ALA A 60 26.97 3.64 6.33
C ALA A 60 26.67 4.82 5.38
N PRO A 61 27.59 5.79 5.24
CA PRO A 61 27.43 6.86 4.26
C PRO A 61 27.42 6.28 2.84
N PRO A 62 26.83 6.99 1.88
CA PRO A 62 26.85 6.53 0.50
C PRO A 62 28.28 6.55 -0.07
N PRO A 63 28.54 5.78 -1.14
CA PRO A 63 29.87 5.74 -1.76
C PRO A 63 30.35 7.12 -2.20
N GLU A 64 31.62 7.45 -1.98
CA GLU A 64 32.24 8.68 -2.50
C GLU A 64 32.50 8.60 -4.02
N ASP A 65 32.67 7.38 -4.53
CA ASP A 65 32.87 7.12 -5.95
C ASP A 65 31.60 7.40 -6.76
N LEU A 66 31.74 8.21 -7.81
CA LEU A 66 30.63 8.67 -8.63
C LEU A 66 30.00 7.54 -9.44
N ASP A 67 30.80 6.58 -9.91
CA ASP A 67 30.28 5.45 -10.69
C ASP A 67 29.45 4.50 -9.80
N ALA A 68 29.92 4.23 -8.58
CA ALA A 68 29.17 3.47 -7.58
C ALA A 68 27.86 4.17 -7.16
N MET A 69 27.90 5.49 -6.94
CA MET A 69 26.70 6.28 -6.64
C MET A 69 25.69 6.21 -7.79
N LYS A 70 26.16 6.39 -9.03
CA LYS A 70 25.31 6.32 -10.22
C LYS A 70 24.66 4.95 -10.36
N ALA A 71 25.40 3.86 -10.14
CA ALA A 71 24.87 2.50 -10.21
C ALA A 71 23.74 2.22 -9.19
N LEU A 72 23.74 2.92 -8.04
CA LEU A 72 22.63 2.88 -7.07
C LEU A 72 21.42 3.66 -7.59
N LEU A 73 21.64 4.87 -8.11
CA LEU A 73 20.57 5.74 -8.62
C LEU A 73 19.89 5.16 -9.87
N ASP A 74 20.62 4.48 -10.75
CA ASP A 74 20.08 3.82 -11.94
C ASP A 74 19.06 2.72 -11.59
N LYS A 75 19.07 2.22 -10.34
CA LYS A 75 18.11 1.24 -9.81
C LYS A 75 16.98 1.87 -9.00
N LEU A 76 17.04 3.17 -8.74
CA LEU A 76 16.08 3.88 -7.89
C LEU A 76 14.91 4.41 -8.72
N VAL A 77 13.69 4.20 -8.21
CA VAL A 77 12.48 4.84 -8.74
C VAL A 77 11.85 5.69 -7.63
N VAL A 78 11.48 6.93 -7.96
CA VAL A 78 10.77 7.81 -7.03
C VAL A 78 9.28 7.78 -7.32
N LEU A 79 8.50 7.22 -6.40
CA LEU A 79 7.04 7.22 -6.44
C LEU A 79 6.50 8.23 -5.43
N LYS A 80 5.62 9.13 -5.89
CA LYS A 80 4.89 10.08 -5.03
C LYS A 80 3.42 9.72 -5.01
N LEU A 81 2.87 9.48 -3.83
CA LEU A 81 1.45 9.21 -3.65
C LEU A 81 0.66 10.52 -3.83
N ASN A 82 -0.04 10.66 -4.94
CA ASN A 82 -0.78 11.88 -5.31
C ASN A 82 -2.28 11.62 -5.55
N GLY A 83 -2.85 10.60 -4.90
CA GLY A 83 -4.27 10.26 -5.03
C GLY A 83 -5.20 11.07 -4.10
N GLY A 84 -4.65 11.82 -3.15
CA GLY A 84 -5.40 12.58 -2.17
C GLY A 84 -5.80 13.97 -2.68
N LEU A 85 -7.07 14.35 -2.48
CA LEU A 85 -7.58 15.69 -2.81
C LEU A 85 -7.35 16.69 -1.67
N GLY A 86 -7.15 17.96 -2.03
CA GLY A 86 -6.97 19.09 -1.12
C GLY A 86 -8.26 19.65 -0.51
N THR A 87 -9.31 18.84 -0.44
CA THR A 87 -10.63 19.27 0.09
C THR A 87 -10.55 19.76 1.54
N THR A 88 -9.65 19.21 2.36
CA THR A 88 -9.38 19.69 3.73
C THR A 88 -8.78 21.10 3.77
N MET A 89 -8.22 21.57 2.66
CA MET A 89 -7.65 22.91 2.49
C MET A 89 -8.57 23.83 1.65
N GLY A 90 -9.79 23.39 1.31
CA GLY A 90 -10.70 24.14 0.44
C GLY A 90 -10.33 24.11 -1.04
N CYS A 91 -9.36 23.29 -1.44
CA CYS A 91 -8.96 23.13 -2.84
C CYS A 91 -9.84 22.08 -3.54
N THR A 92 -10.06 22.27 -4.84
CA THR A 92 -10.85 21.35 -5.69
C THR A 92 -10.01 20.27 -6.38
N GLY A 93 -8.68 20.36 -6.31
CA GLY A 93 -7.74 19.44 -6.95
C GLY A 93 -6.91 18.61 -5.97
N PRO A 94 -5.86 17.91 -6.47
CA PRO A 94 -4.87 17.21 -5.65
C PRO A 94 -4.22 18.13 -4.60
N LYS A 95 -3.70 17.54 -3.52
CA LYS A 95 -2.99 18.26 -2.44
C LYS A 95 -1.66 18.84 -2.89
#